data_AF-A0AAD9Q915-F1
#
_entry.id   AF-A0AAD9Q915-F1
#
_cell.length_a   1.000
_cell.length_b   1.000
_cell.length_c   1.000
_cell.angle_alpha   90.00
_cell.angle_beta   90.00
_cell.angle_gamma   90.00
#
_symmetry.space_group_name_H-M   'P 1'
#
loop_
_entity.id
_entity.type
_entity.pdbx_description
1 polymer ?
#
loop_
_entity_poly.entity_id
_entity_poly.type
_entity_poly.pdbx_seq_one_letter_code
_entity_poly.pdbx_strand_id
1 'polypeptide(L)'
;MFLGSLVVSRFLSLVAHFVVTVIIFLSKEANIKACLPIQYTDDEFSTKDMELIVGLSLTLVFLGVEFAGFIGGCSMFNGTATIVAHSSAAISLSMFVIEEWDCDQFWYIFGFCR
;
A
#
# COMPACT_ATOMS: atom_id res chain seq x y z
N MET A 1 11.94 14.33 24.53
CA MET A 1 11.72 14.77 23.13
C MET A 1 11.56 13.61 22.13
N PHE A 2 12.30 12.49 22.25
CA PHE A 2 12.24 11.39 21.28
C PHE A 2 10.92 10.61 21.20
N LEU A 3 10.23 10.37 22.34
CA LEU A 3 8.99 9.57 22.37
C LEU A 3 7.82 10.22 21.61
N GLY A 4 7.63 11.53 21.75
CA GLY A 4 6.58 12.25 21.04
C GLY A 4 6.78 12.26 19.52
N SER A 5 8.03 12.37 19.07
CA SER A 5 8.35 12.33 17.63
C SER A 5 8.11 10.96 17.01
N LEU A 6 8.29 9.88 17.77
CA LEU A 6 8.06 8.53 17.28
C LEU A 6 6.57 8.28 16.99
N VAL A 7 5.70 8.75 17.88
CA VAL A 7 4.24 8.64 17.74
C VAL A 7 3.77 9.41 16.50
N VAL A 8 4.24 10.66 16.33
CA VAL A 8 3.89 11.48 15.15
C VAL A 8 4.38 10.84 13.85
N SER A 9 5.62 10.34 13.84
CA SER A 9 6.19 9.68 12.67
C SER A 9 5.40 8.43 12.26
N ARG A 10 4.94 7.64 13.23
CA ARG A 10 4.16 6.43 12.97
C ARG A 10 2.75 6.74 12.48
N PHE A 11 2.10 7.77 13.03
CA PHE A 11 0.84 8.27 12.51
C PHE A 11 0.99 8.69 11.04
N LEU A 12 2.02 9.50 10.73
CA LEU A 12 2.22 10.01 9.39
C LEU A 12 2.53 8.89 8.38
N SER A 13 3.37 7.92 8.74
CA SER A 13 3.69 6.79 7.86
C SER A 13 2.47 5.91 7.59
N LEU A 14 1.64 5.64 8.61
CA LEU A 14 0.40 4.88 8.47
C LEU A 14 -0.61 5.60 7.57
N VAL A 15 -0.82 6.90 7.78
CA VAL A 15 -1.72 7.70 6.94
C VAL A 15 -1.22 7.78 5.50
N ALA A 16 0.09 7.94 5.29
CA ALA A 16 0.67 7.97 3.95
C ALA A 16 0.41 6.66 3.20
N HIS A 17 0.69 5.51 3.81
CA HIS A 17 0.44 4.21 3.19
C HIS A 17 -1.07 4.00 2.96
N PHE A 18 -1.93 4.37 3.90
CA PHE A 18 -3.38 4.30 3.74
C PHE A 18 -3.88 5.14 2.56
N VAL A 19 -3.50 6.41 2.47
CA VAL A 19 -3.94 7.32 1.41
C VAL A 19 -3.48 6.82 0.05
N VAL A 20 -2.22 6.41 -0.11
CA VAL A 20 -1.72 5.86 -1.38
C VAL A 20 -2.50 4.60 -1.77
N THR A 21 -2.72 3.68 -0.84
CA THR A 21 -3.50 2.45 -1.09
C THR A 21 -4.92 2.76 -1.56
N VAL A 22 -5.60 3.70 -0.89
CA VAL A 22 -6.95 4.15 -1.28
C VAL A 22 -6.95 4.79 -2.67
N ILE A 23 -5.98 5.65 -2.96
CA ILE A 23 -5.86 6.29 -4.28
C ILE A 23 -5.73 5.23 -5.36
N ILE A 24 -4.83 4.25 -5.19
CA ILE A 24 -4.64 3.16 -6.16
C ILE A 24 -5.91 2.32 -6.30
N PHE A 25 -6.59 2.02 -5.18
CA PHE A 25 -7.83 1.25 -5.21
C PHE A 25 -8.93 1.96 -6.03
N LEU A 26 -9.04 3.28 -5.88
CA LEU A 26 -10.00 4.10 -6.63
C LEU A 26 -9.60 4.28 -8.10
N SER A 27 -8.31 4.30 -8.42
CA SER A 27 -7.79 4.46 -9.78
C SER A 27 -7.31 3.15 -10.43
N LYS A 28 -7.69 1.99 -9.89
CA LYS A 28 -7.14 0.68 -10.27
C LYS A 28 -7.23 0.39 -11.76
N GLU A 29 -8.33 0.75 -12.41
CA GLU A 29 -8.53 0.45 -13.83
C GLU A 29 -7.52 1.17 -14.72
N ALA A 30 -7.16 2.41 -14.37
CA ALA A 30 -6.14 3.17 -15.08
C ALA A 30 -4.75 2.56 -14.83
N ASN A 31 -4.45 2.17 -13.59
CA ASN A 31 -3.19 1.52 -13.25
C ASN A 31 -3.01 0.19 -13.99
N ILE A 32 -4.02 -0.69 -13.98
CA ILE A 32 -3.93 -1.99 -14.65
C ILE A 32 -3.70 -1.83 -16.15
N LYS A 33 -4.38 -0.87 -16.80
CA LYS A 33 -4.18 -0.60 -18.23
C LYS A 33 -2.79 -0.07 -18.54
N ALA A 34 -2.19 0.70 -17.64
CA ALA A 34 -0.83 1.20 -17.78
C ALA A 34 0.23 0.10 -17.57
N CYS A 35 -0.04 -0.84 -16.66
CA CYS A 35 0.88 -1.93 -16.32
C CYS A 35 0.81 -3.13 -17.30
N LEU A 36 -0.19 -3.18 -18.19
CA LEU A 36 -0.36 -4.24 -19.19
C LEU A 36 0.36 -3.90 -20.51
N PRO A 37 0.77 -4.92 -21.30
CA PRO A 37 1.35 -4.68 -22.61
C PRO A 37 0.33 -4.06 -23.58
N ILE A 38 0.82 -3.39 -24.63
CA ILE A 38 -0.01 -2.72 -25.66
C ILE A 38 -1.03 -3.67 -26.30
N GLN A 39 -0.70 -4.96 -26.37
CA GLN A 39 -1.59 -6.02 -26.84
C GLN A 39 -1.87 -6.95 -25.67
N TYR A 40 -3.04 -6.79 -25.04
CA TYR A 40 -3.52 -7.63 -23.96
C TYR A 40 -4.86 -8.26 -24.34
N THR A 41 -5.17 -9.40 -23.73
CA THR A 41 -6.47 -10.07 -23.86
C THR A 41 -7.42 -9.67 -22.71
N ASP A 42 -8.72 -9.78 -22.93
CA ASP A 42 -9.72 -9.47 -21.89
C ASP A 42 -9.56 -10.37 -20.64
N ASP A 43 -9.13 -11.62 -20.83
CA ASP A 43 -8.87 -12.57 -19.75
C ASP A 43 -7.67 -12.16 -18.88
N GLU A 44 -6.60 -11.64 -19.49
CA GLU A 44 -5.44 -11.11 -18.75
C GLU A 44 -5.81 -9.88 -17.94
N PHE A 45 -6.60 -8.97 -18.51
CA PHE A 45 -7.11 -7.80 -17.79
C PHE A 45 -7.95 -8.20 -16.58
N SER A 46 -8.92 -9.12 -16.76
CA SER A 46 -9.79 -9.58 -15.67
C SER A 46 -9.00 -10.28 -14.55
N THR A 47 -7.95 -11.01 -14.91
CA THR A 47 -7.10 -11.71 -13.94
C THR A 47 -6.32 -10.71 -13.09
N LYS A 48 -5.67 -9.72 -13.74
CA LYS A 48 -4.91 -8.68 -13.04
C LYS A 48 -5.78 -7.73 -12.23
N ASP A 49 -6.98 -7.43 -12.69
CA ASP A 49 -7.97 -6.68 -11.91
C ASP A 49 -8.33 -7.39 -10.61
N MET A 50 -8.62 -8.70 -10.68
CA MET A 50 -8.95 -9.48 -9.49
C MET A 50 -7.76 -9.57 -8.52
N GLU A 51 -6.54 -9.81 -9.03
CA GLU A 51 -5.32 -9.85 -8.20
C GLU A 51 -5.11 -8.51 -7.46
N LEU A 52 -5.23 -7.39 -8.15
CA LEU A 52 -5.00 -6.07 -7.58
C LEU A 52 -6.09 -5.69 -6.56
N ILE A 53 -7.36 -6.02 -6.83
CA ILE A 53 -8.47 -5.82 -5.88
C ILE A 53 -8.24 -6.63 -4.60
N VAL A 54 -7.89 -7.92 -4.73
CA VAL A 54 -7.65 -8.80 -3.58
C VAL A 54 -6.48 -8.28 -2.76
N GLY A 55 -5.37 -7.92 -3.41
CA GLY A 55 -4.20 -7.36 -2.76
C GLY A 55 -4.49 -6.07 -2.00
N LEU A 56 -5.05 -5.06 -2.68
CA LEU A 56 -5.34 -3.76 -2.08
C LEU A 56 -6.40 -3.85 -0.96
N SER A 57 -7.42 -4.70 -1.13
CA SER A 57 -8.44 -4.89 -0.08
C SER A 57 -7.81 -5.50 1.19
N LEU A 58 -6.92 -6.46 1.04
CA LEU A 58 -6.21 -7.07 2.15
C LEU A 58 -5.28 -6.05 2.84
N THR A 59 -4.56 -5.23 2.08
CA THR A 59 -3.77 -4.10 2.61
C THR A 59 -4.63 -3.13 3.42
N LEU A 60 -5.79 -2.73 2.90
CA LEU A 60 -6.71 -1.81 3.58
C LEU A 60 -7.24 -2.40 4.89
N VAL A 61 -7.56 -3.69 4.92
CA VAL A 61 -7.99 -4.38 6.16
C VAL A 61 -6.87 -4.38 7.20
N PHE A 62 -5.65 -4.73 6.81
CA PHE A 62 -4.50 -4.76 7.72
C PHE A 62 -4.15 -3.36 8.24
N LEU A 63 -4.11 -2.35 7.36
CA LEU A 63 -3.94 -0.96 7.75
C LEU A 63 -5.05 -0.49 8.68
N GLY A 64 -6.31 -0.87 8.43
CA GLY A 64 -7.44 -0.52 9.28
C GLY A 64 -7.29 -1.08 10.70
N VAL A 65 -6.88 -2.35 10.84
CA VAL A 65 -6.61 -2.99 12.14
C VAL A 65 -5.45 -2.29 12.85
N GLU A 66 -4.35 -2.01 12.13
CA GLU A 66 -3.20 -1.35 12.73
C GLU A 66 -3.50 0.09 13.14
N PHE A 67 -4.27 0.82 12.33
CA PHE A 67 -4.71 2.18 12.61
C PHE A 67 -5.64 2.22 13.84
N ALA A 68 -6.57 1.27 13.97
CA ALA A 68 -7.41 1.12 15.16
C ALA A 68 -6.55 0.80 16.39
N GLY A 69 -5.56 -0.09 16.27
CA GLY A 69 -4.62 -0.40 17.35
C GLY A 69 -3.69 0.77 17.72
N PHE A 70 -3.38 1.65 16.77
CA PHE A 70 -2.62 2.88 17.00
C PHE A 70 -3.45 3.89 17.80
N ILE A 71 -4.68 4.19 17.35
CA ILE A 71 -5.60 5.10 18.06
C ILE A 71 -5.96 4.55 19.44
N GLY A 72 -6.15 3.23 19.55
CA GLY A 72 -6.44 2.54 20.81
C GLY A 72 -5.26 2.46 21.78
N GLY A 73 -4.07 2.94 21.41
CA GLY A 73 -2.90 2.97 22.28
C GLY A 73 -2.09 1.67 22.34
N CYS A 74 -2.65 0.55 21.89
CA CYS A 74 -2.03 -0.78 21.97
C CYS A 74 -0.73 -0.90 21.18
N SER A 75 -0.62 -0.22 20.03
CA SER A 75 0.55 -0.32 19.16
C SER A 75 1.41 0.94 19.15
N MET A 76 1.06 2.04 19.83
CA MET A 76 1.69 3.36 19.66
C MET A 76 3.23 3.39 19.76
N PHE A 77 3.83 2.49 20.55
CA PHE A 77 5.27 2.38 20.75
C PHE A 77 5.93 1.26 19.93
N ASN A 78 5.18 0.60 19.05
CA ASN A 78 5.74 -0.36 18.11
C ASN A 78 6.78 0.34 17.22
N GLY A 79 7.93 -0.32 17.06
CA GLY A 79 9.22 0.32 16.81
C GLY A 79 9.42 0.99 15.45
N THR A 80 10.64 1.51 15.26
CA THR A 80 11.10 2.15 14.01
C THR A 80 10.92 1.29 12.76
N ALA A 81 10.93 -0.04 12.90
CA ALA A 81 10.71 -0.98 11.81
C ALA A 81 9.35 -0.80 11.12
N THR A 82 8.26 -0.56 11.86
CA THR A 82 6.94 -0.35 11.23
C THR A 82 6.87 0.98 10.50
N ILE A 83 7.53 2.01 11.03
CA ILE A 83 7.61 3.31 10.37
C ILE A 83 8.32 3.14 9.02
N VAL A 84 9.47 2.47 9.03
CA VAL A 84 10.24 2.21 7.81
C VAL A 84 9.42 1.38 6.82
N ALA A 85 8.73 0.34 7.27
CA ALA A 85 7.90 -0.50 6.41
C ALA A 85 6.74 0.26 5.75
N HIS A 86 5.95 1.04 6.50
CA HIS A 86 4.86 1.82 5.89
C HIS A 86 5.39 2.96 5.02
N SER A 87 6.51 3.59 5.40
CA SER A 87 7.13 4.61 4.56
C SER A 87 7.69 4.03 3.26
N SER A 88 8.35 2.87 3.31
CA SER A 88 8.83 2.20 2.11
C SER A 88 7.67 1.72 1.24
N ALA A 89 6.61 1.17 1.84
CA ALA A 89 5.39 0.80 1.12
C ALA A 89 4.79 2.00 0.37
N ALA A 90 4.61 3.12 1.06
CA ALA A 90 4.04 4.33 0.47
C ALA A 90 4.89 4.86 -0.69
N ILE A 91 6.21 4.85 -0.55
CA ILE A 91 7.14 5.25 -1.62
C ILE A 91 7.07 4.27 -2.78
N SER A 92 7.21 2.97 -2.53
CA SER A 92 7.19 1.93 -3.57
C SER A 92 5.86 1.89 -4.32
N LEU A 93 4.72 2.01 -3.64
CA LEU A 93 3.41 2.09 -4.27
C LEU A 93 3.25 3.38 -5.09
N SER A 94 3.82 4.49 -4.65
CA SER A 94 3.82 5.73 -5.44
C SER A 94 4.65 5.57 -6.72
N MET A 95 5.83 4.94 -6.62
CA MET A 95 6.68 4.63 -7.78
C MET A 95 6.00 3.64 -8.72
N PHE A 96 5.34 2.61 -8.18
CA PHE A 96 4.56 1.64 -8.96
C PHE A 96 3.54 2.31 -9.87
N VAL A 97 2.85 3.34 -9.37
CA VAL A 97 1.88 4.13 -10.14
C VAL A 97 2.54 5.07 -11.14
N ILE A 98 3.58 5.81 -10.72
CA ILE A 98 4.20 6.86 -11.54
C ILE A 98 4.99 6.28 -12.71
N GLU A 99 5.71 5.19 -12.47
CA GLU A 99 6.60 4.56 -13.44
C GLU A 99 5.92 3.37 -14.16
N GLU A 100 4.62 3.16 -13.94
CA GLU A 100 3.83 2.11 -14.62
C GLU A 100 4.48 0.73 -14.54
N TRP A 101 4.91 0.34 -13.32
CA TRP A 101 5.60 -0.94 -13.11
C TRP A 101 4.72 -2.14 -13.47
N ASP A 102 5.33 -3.24 -13.89
CA ASP A 102 4.59 -4.48 -14.23
C ASP A 102 3.64 -4.89 -13.10
N CYS A 103 2.43 -5.37 -13.46
CA CYS A 103 1.39 -5.76 -12.50
C CYS A 103 1.88 -6.70 -11.39
N ASP A 104 2.84 -7.58 -11.70
CA ASP A 104 3.38 -8.55 -10.74
C ASP A 104 4.23 -7.90 -9.64
N GLN A 105 4.80 -6.71 -9.87
CA GLN A 105 5.61 -5.98 -8.89
C GLN A 105 4.81 -5.61 -7.64
N PHE A 106 3.49 -5.45 -7.76
CA PHE A 106 2.60 -5.18 -6.64
C PHE A 106 2.72 -6.23 -5.53
N TRP A 107 2.80 -7.52 -5.89
CA TRP A 107 2.85 -8.60 -4.89
C TRP A 107 4.15 -8.61 -4.09
N TYR A 108 5.26 -8.19 -4.69
CA TYR A 108 6.52 -8.02 -3.97
C TYR A 108 6.41 -6.87 -2.96
N ILE A 109 5.83 -5.73 -3.36
CA ILE A 109 5.62 -4.60 -2.44
C ILE A 109 4.72 -5.01 -1.28
N PHE A 110 3.62 -5.72 -1.56
CA PHE A 110 2.71 -6.23 -0.55
C PHE A 110 3.39 -7.21 0.43
N GLY A 111 4.21 -8.13 -0.08
CA GLY A 111 4.90 -9.12 0.75
C GLY A 111 5.99 -8.52 1.65
N PHE A 112 6.75 -7.55 1.14
CA PHE A 112 7.88 -6.96 1.86
C PHE A 112 7.49 -5.81 2.80
N CYS A 113 6.45 -5.04 2.46
CA CYS A 113 6.12 -3.79 3.14
C CYS A 113 4.70 -3.80 3.74
N ARG A 114 4.27 -4.94 4.28
CA ARG A 114 2.98 -5.11 4.97
C ARG A 114 2.91 -4.33 6.28
#